data_AF-A0AAW8KWN0-F1
#
_entry.id   AF-A0AAW8KWN0-F1
#
_cell.length_a   1.000
_cell.length_b   1.000
_cell.length_c   1.000
_cell.angle_alpha   90.00
_cell.angle_beta   90.00
_cell.angle_gamma   90.00
#
_symmetry.space_group_name_H-M   'P 1'
#
loop_
_entity.id
_entity.type
_entity.pdbx_description
1 polymer ?
#
loop_
_entity_poly.entity_id
_entity_poly.type
_entity_poly.pdbx_seq_one_letter_code
_entity_poly.pdbx_strand_id
1 'polypeptide(L)'
;LHSWFPNVSVSIYAFCFIVFLSLANFFSTKSFGEFEFWFSLVKVVAIIGFIIIGILAISGIWPLAKNVSGVANLYNNAGFMPHGMGGILSAILITAFSFFGVEIVSIAAAESSNPK
;
A
#
# COMPACT_ATOMS: atom_id res chain seq x y z
N LEU A 1 2.85 3.64 -14.88
CA LEU A 1 4.02 3.88 -15.76
C LEU A 1 3.77 3.36 -17.16
N HIS A 2 3.62 2.06 -17.40
CA HIS A 2 3.44 1.54 -18.77
C HIS A 2 2.21 2.12 -19.50
N SER A 3 1.13 2.42 -18.79
CA SER A 3 -0.08 3.02 -19.37
C SER A 3 -0.03 4.55 -19.56
N TRP A 4 0.93 5.26 -18.93
CA TRP A 4 1.02 6.73 -18.95
C TRP A 4 2.33 7.24 -19.59
N PHE A 5 3.41 6.46 -19.48
CA PHE A 5 4.73 6.65 -20.08
C PHE A 5 5.24 5.30 -20.63
N PRO A 6 4.68 4.81 -21.75
CA PRO A 6 5.00 3.48 -22.29
C PRO A 6 6.46 3.34 -22.74
N ASN A 7 7.09 4.45 -23.14
CA ASN A 7 8.45 4.46 -23.69
C ASN A 7 9.56 4.52 -22.63
N VAL A 8 9.22 4.65 -21.35
CA VAL A 8 10.22 4.78 -20.27
C VAL A 8 10.34 3.46 -19.53
N SER A 9 11.55 2.88 -19.53
CA SER A 9 11.86 1.69 -18.73
C SER A 9 11.66 1.98 -17.25
N VAL A 10 11.00 1.06 -16.55
CA VAL A 10 10.73 1.14 -15.10
C VAL A 10 12.02 1.36 -14.32
N SER A 11 13.12 0.72 -14.72
CA SER A 11 14.43 0.86 -14.07
C SER A 11 15.00 2.28 -14.15
N ILE A 12 14.87 2.92 -15.32
CA ILE A 12 15.35 4.30 -15.52
C ILE A 12 14.52 5.27 -14.68
N TYR A 13 13.20 5.10 -14.67
CA TYR A 13 12.31 5.92 -13.86
C TYR A 13 12.60 5.79 -12.35
N ALA A 14 12.75 4.56 -11.86
CA ALA A 14 13.09 4.30 -10.46
C ALA A 14 14.44 4.94 -10.08
N PHE A 15 15.46 4.78 -10.93
CA PHE A 15 16.77 5.39 -10.71
C PHE A 15 16.70 6.92 -10.64
N CYS A 16 16.02 7.55 -11.61
CA CYS A 16 15.83 9.00 -11.60
C CYS A 16 15.11 9.49 -10.33
N PHE A 17 14.09 8.76 -9.87
CA PHE A 17 13.35 9.12 -8.66
C PHE A 17 14.21 9.01 -7.40
N ILE A 18 15.02 7.95 -7.30
CA ILE A 18 15.98 7.77 -6.19
C ILE A 18 17.00 8.92 -6.16
N VAL A 19 17.58 9.28 -7.32
CA VAL A 19 18.53 10.39 -7.42
C VAL A 19 17.86 11.71 -7.02
N PHE A 20 16.64 11.96 -7.50
CA PHE A 20 15.88 13.16 -7.15
C PHE A 20 15.61 13.26 -5.64
N LEU A 21 15.11 12.19 -5.01
CA LEU A 21 14.89 12.16 -3.57
C LEU A 21 16.19 12.33 -2.77
N SER A 22 17.27 11.72 -3.24
CA SER A 22 18.60 11.84 -2.61
C SER A 22 19.09 13.28 -2.65
N LEU A 23 18.94 13.96 -3.80
CA LEU A 23 19.28 15.38 -3.94
C LEU A 23 18.39 16.26 -3.05
N ALA A 24 17.08 16.01 -3.01
CA ALA A 24 16.17 16.75 -2.14
C ALA A 24 16.57 16.65 -0.66
N ASN A 25 17.05 15.47 -0.23
CA ASN A 25 17.54 15.25 1.13
C ASN A 25 18.77 16.11 1.49
N PHE A 26 19.64 16.43 0.52
CA PHE A 26 20.80 17.30 0.75
C PHE A 26 20.45 18.78 0.91
N PHE A 27 19.35 19.26 0.32
CA PHE A 27 19.03 20.69 0.29
C PHE A 27 18.17 21.17 1.47
N SER A 28 17.26 20.35 2.02
CA SER A 28 16.40 20.78 3.12
C SER A 28 15.82 19.62 3.92
N THR A 29 16.52 19.22 4.98
CA THR A 29 16.06 18.18 5.92
C THR A 29 14.80 18.59 6.69
N LYS A 30 14.61 19.88 6.94
CA LYS A 30 13.44 20.39 7.67
C LYS A 30 12.15 20.35 6.85
N SER A 31 12.22 20.71 5.57
CA SER A 31 11.04 20.70 4.69
C SER A 31 10.61 19.27 4.33
N PHE A 32 11.57 18.34 4.27
CA PHE A 32 11.30 16.92 3.98
C PHE A 32 10.33 16.28 4.96
N GLY A 33 10.46 16.54 6.27
CA GLY A 33 9.59 15.98 7.30
C GLY A 33 8.13 16.44 7.17
N GLU A 34 7.89 17.71 6.82
CA GLU A 34 6.52 18.21 6.58
C GLU A 34 5.92 17.56 5.33
N PHE A 35 6.69 17.43 4.25
CA PHE A 35 6.21 16.73 3.04
C PHE A 35 5.86 15.27 3.35
N GLU A 36 6.70 14.55 4.08
CA GLU A 36 6.44 13.15 4.45
C GLU A 36 5.16 13.00 5.26
N PHE A 37 4.88 13.93 6.18
CA PHE A 37 3.63 13.98 6.94
C PHE A 37 2.41 14.14 6.02
N TRP A 38 2.42 15.13 5.12
CA TRP A 38 1.31 15.37 4.19
C TRP A 38 1.07 14.19 3.24
N PHE A 39 2.13 13.60 2.68
CA PHE A 39 2.04 12.41 1.83
C PHE A 39 1.51 11.19 2.60
N SER A 40 1.94 11.02 3.85
CA SER A 40 1.45 9.94 4.72
C SER A 40 -0.03 10.12 5.06
N LEU A 41 -0.49 11.36 5.29
CA LEU A 41 -1.91 11.65 5.52
C LEU A 41 -2.76 11.27 4.32
N VAL A 42 -2.36 11.66 3.10
CA VAL A 42 -3.07 11.30 1.87
C VAL A 42 -3.21 9.78 1.73
N LYS A 43 -2.12 9.05 2.01
CA LYS A 43 -2.10 7.58 1.99
C LYS A 43 -3.09 6.98 2.99
N VAL A 44 -3.15 7.49 4.22
CA VAL A 44 -4.08 7.01 5.26
C VAL A 44 -5.54 7.26 4.84
N VAL A 45 -5.85 8.47 4.36
CA VAL A 45 -7.20 8.82 3.89
C VAL A 45 -7.62 7.93 2.72
N ALA A 46 -6.70 7.66 1.78
CA ALA A 46 -6.96 6.77 0.65
C ALA A 46 -7.26 5.34 1.11
N ILE A 47 -6.51 4.79 2.08
CA ILE A 47 -6.76 3.46 2.65
C ILE A 47 -8.14 3.41 3.31
N ILE A 48 -8.49 4.41 4.12
CA ILE A 48 -9.80 4.50 4.77
C ILE A 48 -10.92 4.54 3.73
N GLY A 49 -10.78 5.38 2.70
CA GLY A 49 -11.75 5.46 1.60
C GLY A 49 -11.90 4.14 0.86
N PHE A 50 -10.79 3.46 0.57
CA PHE A 50 -10.80 2.15 -0.07
C PHE A 50 -11.52 1.09 0.78
N ILE A 51 -11.27 1.06 2.09
CA ILE A 51 -11.95 0.14 3.02
C ILE A 51 -13.45 0.40 3.04
N ILE A 52 -13.88 1.66 3.14
CA ILE A 52 -15.30 2.03 3.14
C ILE A 52 -15.98 1.58 1.84
N ILE A 53 -15.39 1.89 0.69
CA ILE A 53 -15.91 1.49 -0.62
C ILE A 53 -15.98 -0.04 -0.72
N GLY A 54 -14.95 -0.74 -0.24
CA GLY A 54 -14.91 -2.21 -0.20
C GLY A 54 -16.05 -2.82 0.62
N ILE A 55 -16.29 -2.29 1.82
CA ILE A 55 -17.41 -2.74 2.68
C ILE A 55 -18.76 -2.46 2.01
N LEU A 56 -18.94 -1.27 1.42
CA LEU A 56 -20.16 -0.92 0.69
C LEU A 56 -20.38 -1.82 -0.54
N ALA A 57 -19.30 -2.25 -1.21
CA ALA A 57 -19.36 -3.18 -2.33
C ALA A 57 -19.74 -4.59 -1.87
N ILE A 58 -19.13 -5.10 -0.80
CA ILE A 58 -19.42 -6.44 -0.26
C ILE A 58 -20.86 -6.52 0.28
N SER A 59 -21.35 -5.45 0.92
CA SER A 59 -22.73 -5.36 1.43
C SER A 59 -23.79 -5.17 0.34
N GLY A 60 -23.39 -4.98 -0.92
CA GLY A 60 -24.30 -4.82 -2.05
C GLY A 60 -24.98 -3.45 -2.17
N ILE A 61 -24.59 -2.49 -1.32
CA ILE A 61 -25.15 -1.13 -1.29
C ILE A 61 -24.50 -0.26 -2.38
N TRP A 62 -23.28 -0.58 -2.81
CA TRP A 62 -22.54 0.22 -3.77
C TRP A 62 -23.05 0.05 -5.22
N PRO A 63 -23.55 1.11 -5.87
CA PRO A 63 -24.26 1.01 -7.16
C PRO A 63 -23.35 0.58 -8.33
N LEU A 64 -22.04 0.84 -8.24
CA LEU A 64 -21.06 0.48 -9.26
C LEU A 64 -20.52 -0.96 -9.13
N ALA A 65 -20.84 -1.67 -8.04
CA ALA A 65 -20.27 -2.97 -7.70
C ALA A 65 -21.33 -4.07 -7.52
N LYS A 66 -22.38 -4.07 -8.34
CA LYS A 66 -23.51 -5.02 -8.25
C LYS A 66 -23.09 -6.51 -8.30
N ASN A 67 -22.02 -6.83 -9.02
CA ASN A 67 -21.54 -8.21 -9.19
C ASN A 67 -20.55 -8.68 -8.10
N VAL A 68 -20.14 -7.79 -7.20
CA VAL A 68 -19.14 -8.08 -6.14
C VAL A 68 -19.82 -8.42 -4.81
N SER A 69 -21.15 -8.23 -4.72
CA SER A 69 -21.92 -8.41 -3.49
C SER A 69 -21.83 -9.84 -2.93
N GLY A 70 -21.63 -9.92 -1.61
CA GLY A 70 -21.56 -11.18 -0.86
C GLY A 70 -20.20 -11.89 -0.92
N VAL A 71 -20.14 -13.06 -0.28
CA VAL A 71 -18.91 -13.86 -0.11
C VAL A 71 -18.72 -14.92 -1.21
N ALA A 72 -19.63 -14.98 -2.17
CA ALA A 72 -19.63 -16.00 -3.23
C ALA A 72 -18.33 -15.99 -4.06
N ASN A 73 -17.75 -14.80 -4.28
CA ASN A 73 -16.48 -14.63 -4.98
C ASN A 73 -15.26 -15.24 -4.26
N LEU A 74 -15.36 -15.58 -2.97
CA LEU A 74 -14.27 -16.26 -2.24
C LEU A 74 -14.08 -17.71 -2.67
N TYR A 75 -15.12 -18.35 -3.21
CA TYR A 75 -15.12 -19.77 -3.57
C TYR A 75 -15.43 -20.02 -5.05
N ASN A 76 -16.23 -19.16 -5.68
CA ASN A 76 -16.67 -19.37 -7.06
C ASN A 76 -15.55 -19.22 -8.10
N ASN A 77 -14.48 -18.49 -7.77
CA ASN A 77 -13.32 -18.29 -8.65
C ASN A 77 -12.25 -19.37 -8.43
N ALA A 78 -12.55 -20.60 -8.84
CA ALA A 78 -11.65 -21.76 -8.77
C ALA A 78 -11.33 -22.26 -7.34
N GLY A 79 -12.23 -22.01 -6.38
CA GLY A 79 -12.11 -22.46 -4.99
C GLY A 79 -11.27 -21.54 -4.11
N PHE A 80 -11.05 -21.93 -2.85
CA PHE A 80 -10.28 -21.14 -1.88
C PHE A 80 -8.77 -21.08 -2.20
N MET A 81 -8.25 -22.10 -2.90
CA MET A 81 -6.81 -22.24 -3.21
C MET A 81 -6.57 -22.53 -4.70
N PRO A 82 -6.89 -21.58 -5.60
CA PRO A 82 -6.79 -21.79 -7.04
C PRO A 82 -5.34 -22.00 -7.51
N HIS A 83 -4.36 -21.46 -6.78
CA HIS A 83 -2.92 -21.61 -7.03
C HIS A 83 -2.23 -22.62 -6.09
N GLY A 84 -3.01 -23.42 -5.35
CA GLY A 84 -2.50 -24.39 -4.39
C GLY A 84 -1.72 -23.79 -3.21
N MET A 85 -0.99 -24.65 -2.48
CA MET A 85 -0.25 -24.25 -1.28
C MET A 85 0.94 -23.32 -1.58
N GLY A 86 1.54 -23.45 -2.78
CA GLY A 86 2.58 -22.53 -3.23
C GLY A 86 2.09 -21.09 -3.34
N GLY A 87 0.88 -20.86 -3.84
CA GLY A 87 0.29 -19.52 -3.90
C GLY A 87 0.07 -18.88 -2.52
N ILE A 88 -0.34 -19.68 -1.53
CA ILE A 88 -0.46 -19.20 -0.14
C ILE A 88 0.90 -18.78 0.41
N LEU A 89 1.93 -19.62 0.24
CA LEU A 89 3.27 -19.31 0.71
C LEU A 89 3.81 -18.02 0.07
N SER A 90 3.63 -17.84 -1.24
CA SER A 90 4.00 -16.59 -1.92
C SER A 90 3.23 -15.38 -1.38
N ALA A 91 1.93 -15.51 -1.12
CA ALA A 91 1.13 -14.42 -0.55
C ALA A 91 1.61 -14.04 0.87
N ILE A 92 1.94 -15.03 1.71
CA ILE A 92 2.52 -14.80 3.04
C ILE A 92 3.86 -14.06 2.93
N LEU A 93 4.74 -14.48 2.02
CA LEU A 93 6.03 -13.83 1.80
C LEU A 93 5.85 -12.36 1.39
N ILE A 94 4.99 -12.08 0.40
CA ILE A 94 4.70 -10.71 -0.06
C ILE A 94 4.10 -9.87 1.07
N THR A 95 3.22 -10.46 1.87
CA THR A 95 2.60 -9.80 3.02
C THR A 95 3.65 -9.44 4.07
N ALA A 96 4.55 -10.36 4.42
CA ALA A 96 5.65 -10.11 5.35
C ALA A 96 6.56 -8.97 4.86
N PHE A 97 6.91 -8.95 3.57
CA PHE A 97 7.69 -7.85 2.98
C PHE A 97 6.96 -6.50 3.02
N SER A 98 5.62 -6.50 2.96
CA SER A 98 4.82 -5.27 3.01
C SER A 98 4.80 -4.62 4.40
N PHE A 99 5.13 -5.36 5.46
CA PHE A 99 5.22 -4.85 6.84
C PHE A 99 6.64 -4.41 7.24
N PHE A 100 7.63 -4.48 6.34
CA PHE A 100 8.94 -3.90 6.61
C PHE A 100 8.82 -2.39 6.84
N GLY A 101 9.33 -1.91 7.97
CA GLY A 101 9.25 -0.50 8.39
C GLY A 101 8.29 -0.24 9.56
N VAL A 102 7.41 -1.18 9.91
CA VAL A 102 6.64 -1.12 11.17
C VAL A 102 7.57 -1.11 12.39
N GLU A 103 8.71 -1.81 12.29
CA GLU A 103 9.71 -1.90 13.35
C GLU A 103 10.21 -0.52 13.81
N ILE A 104 10.42 0.42 12.88
CA ILE A 104 10.93 1.77 13.16
C ILE A 104 9.92 2.55 14.01
N VAL A 105 8.62 2.40 13.73
CA VAL A 105 7.56 3.04 14.51
C VAL A 105 7.50 2.44 15.92
N SER A 106 7.66 1.13 16.06
CA SER A 106 7.69 0.49 17.39
C SER A 106 8.91 0.90 18.23
N ILE A 107 10.09 1.09 17.62
CA ILE A 107 11.27 1.59 18.33
C ILE A 107 11.05 3.05 18.76
N ALA A 108 10.58 3.91 17.84
CA ALA A 108 10.29 5.31 18.14
C ALA A 108 9.19 5.47 19.22
N ALA A 109 8.19 4.59 19.24
CA ALA A 109 7.19 4.56 20.30
C ALA A 109 7.78 4.16 21.66
N ALA A 110 8.71 3.18 21.69
CA ALA A 110 9.41 2.76 22.90
C ALA A 110 10.35 3.84 23.46
N GLU A 111 10.93 4.68 22.59
CA GLU A 111 11.80 5.80 22.96
C GLU A 111 11.03 7.11 23.29
N SER A 112 9.70 7.12 23.15
CA SER A 112 8.88 8.30 23.44
C SER A 112 8.81 8.59 24.94
N SER A 113 8.66 9.88 25.29
CA SER A 113 8.67 10.38 26.67
C SER A 113 7.58 9.78 27.56
N ASN A 114 6.55 9.18 26.96
CA ASN A 114 5.47 8.51 27.68
C ASN A 114 5.07 7.21 26.94
N PRO A 115 5.80 6.10 27.16
CA PRO A 115 5.71 4.87 26.36
C PRO A 115 4.60 3.90 26.81
N LYS A 116 3.53 4.41 27.45
CA LYS A 116 2.44 3.57 27.97
C LYS A 116 1.27 3.45 27.00
#